data_AF-A0A7G8X5K2-F1
#
_entry.id   AF-A0A7G8X5K2-F1
#
_cell.length_a   1.000
_cell.length_b   1.000
_cell.length_c   1.000
_cell.angle_alpha   90.00
_cell.angle_beta   90.00
_cell.angle_gamma   90.00
#
_symmetry.space_group_name_H-M   'P 1'
#
loop_
_entity.id
_entity.type
_entity.pdbx_description
1 polymer ?
#
loop_
_entity_poly.entity_id
_entity_poly.type
_entity_poly.pdbx_seq_one_letter_code
_entity_poly.pdbx_strand_id
1 'polypeptide(L)'
;MRGQHNSRAFVERELLILRRMKELIQNKGITLETASEIVISRFNQTEGTASVLRENRAEEQTLPAVPPVLQNELLLDILERQERLERQERLEEQNKQFLLMLEEQQNYINNNLDKRDLQLMQALKESQETKKLIASTLEKKSFFEKVFGKR
;
A
#
# COMPACT_ATOMS: atom_id res chain seq x y z
N MET A 1 11.01 -32.73 10.61
CA MET A 1 12.36 -33.15 11.07
C MET A 1 12.42 -33.11 12.59
N ARG A 2 13.18 -34.01 13.23
CA ARG A 2 13.42 -33.97 14.67
C ARG A 2 14.86 -33.52 14.93
N GLY A 3 15.04 -32.54 15.81
CA GLY A 3 16.36 -32.06 16.23
C GLY A 3 17.04 -33.01 17.21
N GLN A 4 18.31 -32.74 17.54
CA GLN A 4 19.15 -33.58 18.42
C GLN A 4 18.55 -33.84 19.81
N HIS A 5 17.60 -33.01 20.27
CA HIS A 5 16.92 -33.14 21.56
C HIS A 5 15.45 -33.59 21.43
N ASN A 6 15.11 -34.37 20.40
CA ASN A 6 13.73 -34.78 20.08
C ASN A 6 12.75 -33.60 19.87
N SER A 7 13.27 -32.38 19.66
CA SER A 7 12.48 -31.20 19.35
C SER A 7 11.92 -31.32 17.93
N ARG A 8 10.61 -31.12 17.77
CA ARG A 8 9.98 -31.10 16.44
C ARG A 8 10.19 -29.73 15.81
N ALA A 9 10.85 -29.70 14.65
CA ALA A 9 10.88 -28.51 13.82
C ALA A 9 9.57 -28.45 13.02
N PHE A 10 8.82 -27.36 13.20
CA PHE A 10 7.61 -27.08 12.43
C PHE A 10 7.94 -26.25 11.20
N VAL A 11 7.46 -26.68 10.04
CA VAL A 11 7.55 -25.90 8.80
C VAL A 11 6.44 -24.84 8.81
N GLU A 12 6.63 -23.73 8.08
CA GLU A 12 5.64 -22.64 7.98
C GLU A 12 4.24 -23.14 7.60
N ARG A 13 4.16 -24.15 6.73
CA ARG A 13 2.89 -24.81 6.40
C ARG A 13 2.24 -25.47 7.62
N GLU A 14 3.00 -26.18 8.45
CA GLU A 14 2.49 -26.78 9.68
C GLU A 14 2.04 -25.71 10.68
N LEU A 15 2.72 -24.56 10.75
CA LEU A 15 2.28 -23.41 11.56
C LEU A 15 0.94 -22.83 11.06
N LEU A 16 0.74 -22.76 9.75
CA LEU A 16 -0.51 -22.28 9.14
C LEU A 16 -1.69 -23.23 9.43
N ILE A 17 -1.46 -24.54 9.28
CA ILE A 17 -2.38 -25.63 9.63
C ILE A 17 -2.80 -25.50 11.10
N LEU A 18 -1.84 -25.37 12.01
CA LEU A 18 -2.10 -25.26 13.45
C LEU A 18 -2.84 -23.96 13.80
N ARG A 19 -2.49 -22.83 13.15
CA ARG A 19 -3.21 -21.56 13.34
C ARG A 19 -4.67 -21.68 12.92
N ARG A 20 -4.94 -22.32 11.78
CA ARG A 20 -6.32 -22.53 11.31
C ARG A 20 -7.09 -23.48 12.23
N MET A 21 -6.47 -24.57 12.66
CA MET A 21 -7.10 -25.51 13.59
C MET A 21 -7.46 -24.82 14.92
N LYS A 22 -6.57 -23.98 15.44
CA LYS A 22 -6.82 -23.15 16.62
C LYS A 22 -8.02 -22.23 16.43
N GLU A 23 -8.13 -21.57 15.27
CA GLU A 23 -9.24 -20.67 14.94
C GLU A 23 -10.59 -21.41 14.89
N LEU A 24 -10.63 -22.59 14.27
CA LEU A 24 -11.85 -23.41 14.18
C LEU A 24 -12.35 -23.84 15.56
N ILE A 25 -11.44 -24.21 16.47
CA ILE A 25 -11.79 -24.67 17.80
C ILE A 25 -12.18 -23.50 18.72
N GLN A 26 -11.40 -22.41 18.72
CA GLN A 26 -11.57 -21.31 19.67
C GLN A 26 -12.62 -20.29 19.26
N ASN A 27 -12.70 -19.95 17.97
CA ASN A 27 -13.59 -18.89 17.49
C ASN A 27 -14.91 -19.43 16.99
N LYS A 28 -14.91 -20.65 16.43
CA LYS A 28 -16.09 -21.27 15.83
C LYS A 28 -16.71 -22.38 16.67
N GLY A 29 -16.10 -22.75 17.79
CA GLY A 29 -16.62 -23.77 18.70
C GLY A 29 -16.70 -25.18 18.10
N ILE A 30 -15.91 -25.45 17.05
CA ILE A 30 -15.90 -26.74 16.35
C ILE A 30 -15.11 -27.76 17.19
N THR A 31 -15.59 -29.00 17.21
CA THR A 31 -14.90 -30.10 17.91
C THR A 31 -13.53 -30.37 17.26
N LEU A 32 -12.58 -30.84 18.06
CA LEU A 32 -11.21 -31.10 17.60
C LEU A 32 -11.17 -32.05 16.38
N GLU A 33 -12.03 -33.07 16.37
CA GLU A 33 -12.12 -34.07 15.31
C GLU A 33 -12.56 -33.44 14.00
N THR A 34 -13.70 -32.73 13.99
CA THR A 34 -14.21 -32.04 12.81
C THR A 34 -13.23 -30.95 12.32
N ALA A 35 -12.61 -30.21 13.23
CA ALA A 35 -11.58 -29.23 12.88
C ALA A 35 -10.34 -29.89 12.22
N SER A 36 -9.96 -31.10 12.67
CA SER A 36 -8.85 -31.85 12.09
C SER A 36 -9.18 -32.32 10.66
N GLU A 37 -10.39 -32.81 10.41
CA GLU A 37 -10.84 -33.23 9.08
C GLU A 37 -10.91 -32.04 8.10
N ILE A 38 -11.38 -30.88 8.58
CA ILE A 38 -11.43 -29.64 7.79
C ILE A 38 -10.03 -29.21 7.35
N VAL A 39 -9.07 -29.26 8.26
CA VAL A 39 -7.70 -28.83 7.97
C VAL A 39 -7.02 -29.87 7.07
N ILE A 40 -7.16 -31.16 7.36
CA ILE A 40 -6.57 -32.25 6.57
C ILE A 40 -7.12 -32.24 5.12
N SER A 41 -8.43 -32.10 4.92
CA SER A 41 -9.02 -32.03 3.58
C SER A 41 -8.53 -30.83 2.76
N ARG A 42 -8.30 -29.68 3.42
CA ARG A 42 -7.81 -28.46 2.77
C ARG A 42 -6.32 -28.50 2.43
N PHE A 43 -5.50 -29.20 3.22
CA PHE A 43 -4.04 -29.16 3.12
C PHE A 43 -3.38 -30.43 2.57
N ASN A 44 -4.11 -31.55 2.41
CA ASN A 44 -3.60 -32.83 1.89
C ASN A 44 -3.30 -32.89 0.37
N GLN A 45 -3.50 -31.81 -0.39
CA GLN A 45 -3.28 -31.86 -1.83
C GLN A 45 -1.80 -31.95 -2.26
N THR A 46 -0.82 -31.82 -1.35
CA THR A 46 0.60 -32.05 -1.68
C THR A 46 1.37 -32.57 -0.46
N GLU A 47 1.80 -33.83 -0.56
CA GLU A 47 2.81 -34.57 0.22
C GLU A 47 3.15 -34.07 1.63
N GLY A 48 2.55 -34.71 2.63
CA GLY A 48 3.00 -34.63 4.02
C GLY A 48 4.27 -35.45 4.26
N THR A 49 5.14 -34.95 5.14
CA THR A 49 6.41 -35.58 5.56
C THR A 49 6.22 -37.08 5.88
N ALA A 50 6.89 -37.94 5.13
CA ALA A 50 6.82 -39.40 5.25
C ALA A 50 7.37 -39.88 6.61
N SER A 51 6.49 -40.16 7.57
CA SER A 51 6.81 -40.93 8.78
C SER A 51 5.56 -41.35 9.54
N VAL A 52 4.68 -42.10 8.88
CA VAL A 52 3.89 -43.17 9.51
C VAL A 52 3.71 -44.25 8.43
N LEU A 53 4.32 -45.42 8.64
CA LEU A 53 4.09 -46.60 7.80
C LEU A 53 2.59 -46.94 7.85
N ARG A 54 1.88 -46.77 6.72
CA ARG A 54 0.55 -47.34 6.52
C ARG A 54 0.69 -48.58 5.64
N GLU A 55 0.78 -49.72 6.31
CA GLU A 55 0.49 -51.01 5.68
C GLU A 55 -1.03 -51.13 5.53
N ASN A 56 -1.49 -51.52 4.34
CA ASN A 56 -2.82 -52.03 4.01
C ASN A 56 -4.02 -51.07 4.11
N ARG A 57 -4.45 -50.51 2.95
CA ARG A 57 -5.72 -50.90 2.28
C ARG A 57 -5.92 -50.08 1.01
N ALA A 58 -5.99 -50.78 -0.12
CA ALA A 58 -6.66 -50.29 -1.31
C ALA A 58 -8.16 -50.27 -1.01
N GLU A 59 -8.73 -49.09 -0.80
CA GLU A 59 -10.18 -48.87 -0.79
C GLU A 59 -10.49 -47.71 -1.73
N GLU A 60 -11.49 -47.95 -2.58
CA GLU A 60 -11.97 -47.08 -3.64
C GLU A 60 -12.16 -45.64 -3.17
N GLN A 61 -11.60 -44.69 -3.93
CA GLN A 61 -11.88 -43.27 -3.76
C GLN A 61 -13.29 -42.96 -4.26
N THR A 62 -14.31 -43.33 -3.48
CA THR A 62 -15.59 -42.62 -3.55
C THR A 62 -15.38 -41.28 -2.88
N LEU A 63 -15.34 -40.21 -3.67
CA LEU A 63 -15.34 -38.83 -3.18
C LEU A 63 -16.48 -38.70 -2.14
N PRO A 64 -16.20 -38.43 -0.85
CA PRO A 64 -17.28 -38.24 0.10
C PRO A 64 -18.02 -36.97 -0.31
N ALA A 65 -19.34 -37.09 -0.51
CA ALA A 65 -20.21 -35.94 -0.71
C ALA A 65 -19.96 -34.94 0.41
N VAL A 66 -19.53 -33.74 0.05
CA VAL A 66 -19.17 -32.67 0.99
C VAL A 66 -20.36 -32.46 1.94
N PRO A 67 -20.20 -32.70 3.26
CA PRO A 67 -21.25 -32.44 4.23
C PRO A 67 -21.83 -31.02 4.04
N PRO A 68 -23.15 -30.81 4.09
CA PRO A 68 -23.77 -29.51 3.79
C PRO A 68 -23.25 -28.35 4.66
N VAL A 69 -22.72 -28.66 5.84
CA VAL A 69 -22.04 -27.70 6.73
C VAL A 69 -20.77 -27.12 6.10
N LEU A 70 -19.99 -27.95 5.38
CA LEU A 70 -18.75 -27.54 4.71
C LEU A 70 -19.01 -26.69 3.47
N GLN A 71 -20.13 -26.91 2.79
CA GLN A 71 -20.55 -26.10 1.64
C GLN A 71 -20.95 -24.69 2.07
N ASN A 72 -21.64 -24.55 3.21
CA ASN A 72 -22.02 -23.26 3.76
C ASN A 72 -20.81 -22.45 4.27
N GLU A 73 -19.82 -23.09 4.90
CA GLU A 73 -18.61 -22.41 5.37
C GLU A 73 -17.71 -21.94 4.21
N LEU A 74 -17.61 -22.74 3.14
CA LEU A 74 -16.90 -22.34 1.93
C LEU A 74 -17.56 -21.14 1.25
N LEU A 75 -18.90 -21.13 1.18
CA LEU A 75 -19.66 -20.01 0.62
C LEU A 75 -19.43 -18.71 1.42
N LEU A 76 -19.40 -18.80 2.75
CA LEU A 76 -19.07 -17.67 3.63
C LEU A 76 -17.63 -17.14 3.40
N ASP A 77 -16.62 -18.02 3.28
CA ASP A 77 -15.23 -17.59 2.99
C ASP A 77 -15.12 -16.91 1.61
N ILE A 78 -15.89 -17.38 0.62
CA ILE A 78 -15.92 -16.77 -0.72
C ILE A 78 -16.56 -15.38 -0.67
N LEU A 79 -17.69 -15.22 0.02
CA LEU A 79 -18.36 -13.93 0.17
C LEU A 79 -17.48 -12.92 0.91
N GLU A 80 -16.85 -13.32 2.01
CA GLU A 80 -15.93 -12.45 2.76
C GLU A 80 -14.73 -12.01 1.90
N ARG A 81 -14.20 -12.89 1.05
CA ARG A 81 -13.12 -12.54 0.12
C ARG A 81 -13.59 -11.56 -0.94
N GLN A 82 -14.80 -11.75 -1.47
CA GLN A 82 -15.38 -10.87 -2.47
C GLN A 82 -15.57 -9.46 -1.91
N GLU A 83 -16.12 -9.33 -0.70
CA GLU A 83 -16.26 -8.03 -0.04
C GLU A 83 -14.91 -7.33 0.21
N ARG A 84 -13.86 -8.11 0.53
CA ARG A 84 -12.50 -7.57 0.69
C ARG A 84 -11.94 -7.05 -0.62
N LEU A 85 -12.16 -7.77 -1.73
CA LEU A 85 -11.72 -7.35 -3.06
C LEU A 85 -12.45 -6.08 -3.49
N GLU A 86 -13.78 -6.01 -3.33
CA GLU A 86 -14.56 -4.81 -3.65
C GLU A 86 -14.15 -3.60 -2.80
N ARG A 87 -13.79 -3.82 -1.53
CA ARG A 87 -13.24 -2.76 -0.68
C ARG A 87 -11.88 -2.30 -1.18
N GLN A 88 -11.03 -3.23 -1.61
CA GLN A 88 -9.71 -2.92 -2.14
C GLN A 88 -9.82 -2.12 -3.45
N GLU A 89 -10.69 -2.53 -4.37
CA GLU A 89 -10.93 -1.80 -5.62
C GLU A 89 -11.40 -0.36 -5.36
N ARG A 90 -12.33 -0.16 -4.43
CA ARG A 90 -12.77 1.18 -4.03
C ARG A 90 -11.64 2.04 -3.46
N LEU A 91 -10.78 1.46 -2.64
CA LEU A 91 -9.62 2.17 -2.10
C LEU A 91 -8.61 2.52 -3.19
N GLU A 92 -8.37 1.62 -4.14
CA GLU A 92 -7.50 1.88 -5.29
C GLU A 92 -8.05 3.00 -6.18
N GLU A 93 -9.37 3.04 -6.40
CA GLU A 93 -10.01 4.11 -7.15
C GLU A 93 -9.92 5.46 -6.43
N GLN A 94 -10.18 5.48 -5.11
CA GLN A 94 -9.99 6.69 -4.30
C GLN A 94 -8.55 7.19 -4.34
N ASN A 95 -7.57 6.29 -4.23
CA ASN A 95 -6.16 6.65 -4.33
C ASN A 95 -5.81 7.25 -5.70
N LYS A 96 -6.35 6.70 -6.79
CA LYS A 96 -6.17 7.29 -8.15
C LYS A 96 -6.75 8.70 -8.22
N GLN A 97 -7.94 8.93 -7.66
CA GLN A 97 -8.55 10.27 -7.62
C GLN A 97 -7.68 11.25 -6.80
N PHE A 98 -7.16 10.84 -5.65
CA PHE A 98 -6.26 11.68 -4.86
C PHE A 98 -4.96 12.01 -5.59
N LEU A 99 -4.38 11.05 -6.32
CA LEU A 99 -3.18 11.30 -7.13
C LEU A 99 -3.44 12.34 -8.23
N LEU A 100 -4.58 12.26 -8.91
CA LEU A 100 -4.97 13.25 -9.93
C LEU A 100 -5.13 14.66 -9.32
N MET A 101 -5.79 14.75 -8.17
CA MET A 101 -5.95 16.03 -7.46
C MET A 101 -4.60 16.62 -7.01
N LEU A 102 -3.68 15.78 -6.55
CA LEU A 102 -2.33 16.22 -6.16
C LEU A 102 -1.53 16.71 -7.36
N GLU A 103 -1.62 16.04 -8.50
CA GLU A 103 -0.98 16.46 -9.74
C GLU A 103 -1.51 17.82 -10.21
N GLU A 104 -2.83 18.00 -10.20
CA GLU A 104 -3.47 19.29 -10.52
C GLU A 104 -3.02 20.41 -9.56
N GLN A 105 -2.99 20.13 -8.26
CA GLN A 105 -2.52 21.08 -7.26
C GLN A 105 -1.05 21.45 -7.47
N GLN A 106 -0.20 20.48 -7.75
CA GLN A 106 1.23 20.72 -8.01
C GLN A 106 1.42 21.60 -9.25
N ASN A 107 0.66 21.34 -10.32
CA ASN A 107 0.67 22.15 -11.52
C ASN A 107 0.21 23.58 -11.23
N TYR A 108 -0.84 23.76 -10.43
CA TYR A 108 -1.29 25.09 -10.00
C TYR A 108 -0.22 25.84 -9.20
N ILE A 109 0.44 25.17 -8.26
CA ILE A 109 1.51 25.75 -7.44
C ILE A 109 2.69 26.18 -8.32
N ASN A 110 3.14 25.32 -9.23
CA ASN A 110 4.26 25.62 -10.14
C ASN A 110 3.94 26.83 -11.01
N ASN A 111 2.76 26.85 -11.65
CA ASN A 111 2.33 28.00 -12.47
C ASN A 111 2.27 29.30 -11.67
N ASN A 112 1.82 29.25 -10.41
CA ASN A 112 1.78 30.43 -9.55
C ASN A 112 3.15 30.85 -9.02
N LEU A 113 4.08 29.92 -8.83
CA LEU A 113 5.47 30.23 -8.52
C LEU A 113 6.12 30.95 -9.70
N ASP A 114 6.01 30.39 -10.91
CA ASP A 114 6.58 30.98 -12.13
C ASP A 114 6.05 32.39 -12.40
N LYS A 115 4.74 32.61 -12.22
CA LYS A 115 4.13 33.94 -12.34
C LYS A 115 4.68 34.93 -11.33
N ARG A 116 4.83 34.52 -10.06
CA ARG A 116 5.36 35.38 -9.01
C ARG A 116 6.83 35.70 -9.26
N ASP A 117 7.62 34.73 -9.67
CA ASP A 117 9.03 34.93 -9.98
C ASP A 117 9.20 35.89 -11.15
N LEU A 118 8.37 35.77 -12.20
CA LEU A 118 8.36 36.73 -13.31
C LEU A 118 8.01 38.15 -12.84
N GLN A 119 6.96 38.30 -12.01
CA GLN A 119 6.57 39.60 -11.45
C GLN A 119 7.66 40.22 -10.57
N LEU A 120 8.32 39.40 -9.74
CA LEU A 120 9.41 39.86 -8.88
C LEU A 120 10.62 40.29 -9.69
N MET A 121 11.00 39.53 -10.72
CA MET A 121 12.09 39.91 -11.62
C MET A 121 11.78 41.22 -12.36
N GLN A 122 10.55 41.39 -12.82
CA GLN A 122 10.11 42.62 -13.47
C GLN A 122 10.18 43.81 -12.50
N ALA A 123 9.62 43.69 -11.31
CA ALA A 123 9.67 44.75 -10.29
C ALA A 123 11.11 45.09 -9.88
N LEU A 124 11.99 44.08 -9.79
CA LEU A 124 13.41 44.28 -9.49
C LEU A 124 14.12 45.04 -10.62
N LYS A 125 13.84 44.69 -11.88
CA LYS A 125 14.37 45.39 -13.05
C LYS A 125 13.89 46.85 -13.10
N GLU A 126 12.60 47.09 -12.91
CA GLU A 126 12.02 48.43 -12.83
C GLU A 126 12.65 49.24 -11.67
N SER A 127 12.87 48.62 -10.50
CA SER A 127 13.57 49.25 -9.38
C SER A 127 15.02 49.61 -9.71
N GLN A 128 15.73 48.77 -10.47
CA GLN A 128 17.10 49.07 -10.90
C GLN A 128 17.14 50.19 -11.96
N GLU A 129 16.23 50.18 -12.92
CA GLU A 129 16.13 51.22 -13.95
C GLU A 129 15.78 52.58 -13.35
N THR A 130 14.83 52.62 -12.41
CA THR A 130 14.50 53.85 -11.67
C THR A 130 15.69 54.36 -10.85
N LYS A 131 16.42 53.49 -10.15
CA LYS A 131 17.66 53.87 -9.44
C LYS A 131 18.72 54.44 -10.38
N LYS A 132 18.93 53.83 -11.55
CA LYS A 132 19.86 54.33 -12.58
C LYS A 132 19.44 55.70 -13.12
N LEU A 133 18.15 55.90 -13.39
CA LEU A 133 17.62 57.19 -13.83
C LEU A 133 17.83 58.26 -12.76
N ILE A 134 17.49 57.99 -11.50
CA ILE A 134 17.71 58.92 -10.39
C ILE A 134 19.19 59.26 -10.25
N ALA A 135 20.09 58.27 -10.25
CA ALA A 135 21.54 58.49 -10.19
C ALA A 135 22.02 59.39 -11.34
N SER A 136 21.62 59.09 -12.59
CA SER A 136 22.02 59.88 -13.76
C SER A 136 21.50 61.33 -13.73
N THR A 137 20.32 61.57 -13.14
CA THR A 137 19.78 62.93 -12.99
C THR A 137 20.50 63.71 -11.90
N LEU A 138 20.87 63.07 -10.79
CA LEU A 138 21.68 63.67 -9.72
C LEU A 138 23.08 64.04 -10.22
N GLU A 139 23.74 63.16 -10.98
CA GLU A 139 25.06 63.44 -11.58
C GLU A 139 24.99 64.63 -12.54
N LYS A 140 23.98 64.68 -13.41
CA LYS A 140 23.77 65.82 -14.31
C LYS A 140 23.56 67.11 -13.53
N LYS A 141 22.69 67.13 -12.51
CA LYS A 141 22.46 68.34 -11.68
C LYS A 141 23.74 68.83 -11.00
N SER A 142 24.51 67.93 -10.39
CA SER A 142 25.78 68.29 -9.75
C SER A 142 26.82 68.83 -10.75
N PHE A 143 26.88 68.25 -11.95
CA PHE A 143 27.72 68.75 -13.03
C PHE A 143 27.28 70.15 -13.51
N PHE A 144 25.98 70.38 -13.72
CA PHE A 144 25.46 71.68 -14.13
C PHE A 144 25.68 72.76 -13.07
N GLU A 145 25.45 72.46 -11.78
CA GLU A 145 25.74 73.40 -10.69
C GLU A 145 27.24 73.77 -10.62
N LYS A 146 28.13 72.80 -10.84
CA LYS A 146 29.58 73.05 -10.81
C LYS A 146 30.09 73.87 -12.01
N VAL A 147 29.47 73.69 -13.18
CA VAL A 147 29.87 74.38 -14.42
C VAL A 147 29.24 75.78 -14.54
N PHE A 148 27.99 75.96 -14.10
CA PHE A 148 27.25 77.21 -14.27
C PHE A 148 27.03 78.01 -12.98
N GLY A 149 27.35 77.45 -11.81
CA GLY A 149 27.14 78.08 -10.50
C GLY A 149 28.23 79.03 -10.01
N LYS A 150 29.26 79.34 -10.83
CA LYS A 150 30.23 80.40 -10.52
C LYS A 150 29.94 81.65 -11.34
N ARG A 151 29.24 82.59 -10.72
CA ARG A 151 29.46 84.03 -10.87
C ARG A 151 29.67 84.62 -9.49
#